data_AF-Q9EXC0-F1
#
_entry.id   AF-Q9EXC0-F1
#
_cell.length_a   1.000
_cell.length_b   1.000
_cell.length_c   1.000
_cell.angle_alpha   90.00
_cell.angle_beta   90.00
_cell.angle_gamma   90.00
#
_symmetry.space_group_name_H-M   'P 1'
#
loop_
_entity.id
_entity.type
_entity.pdbx_description
1 polymer ?
#
loop_
_entity_poly.entity_id
_entity_poly.type
_entity_poly.pdbx_seq_one_letter_code
_entity_poly.pdbx_strand_id
1 'polypeptide(L)'
;FDLDSVDTEAPRPAPKYQDVSSEKPQAQKDQGGYGFAMRFKRRNWYPKNKEDHKALSEADWEKLGAGKPDEFPQRNEILNMTDGILSESLQLGEGGKSRVEGYTDFQYVRSGYIYRNGANKIDFPKKIALSGPDGYLFYKGSNPSQALPMGKVGYKGTWDYVTDAKMGQKFSQLAGFPAGDRYGALSAEEADVLRNKSEARQGQTDFGLTSEFEVDF
;
A
#
# COMPACT_ATOMS: atom_id res chain seq x y z
N PHE A 1 -50.63 -42.03 -27.55
CA PHE A 1 -49.64 -40.96 -27.78
C PHE A 1 -48.29 -41.56 -27.42
N ASP A 2 -47.51 -41.94 -28.44
CA ASP A 2 -46.14 -42.42 -28.27
C ASP A 2 -45.23 -41.26 -27.94
N LEU A 3 -44.40 -41.42 -26.91
CA LEU A 3 -43.44 -40.45 -26.40
C LEU A 3 -42.04 -40.59 -27.03
N ASP A 4 -41.91 -41.37 -28.10
CA ASP A 4 -40.59 -41.82 -28.58
C ASP A 4 -40.06 -41.06 -29.81
N SER A 5 -40.68 -39.94 -30.21
CA SER A 5 -40.16 -39.11 -31.31
C SER A 5 -39.27 -37.99 -30.77
N VAL A 6 -38.11 -38.34 -30.23
CA VAL A 6 -37.02 -37.37 -30.00
C VAL A 6 -36.34 -37.13 -31.35
N ASP A 7 -36.52 -35.93 -31.89
CA ASP A 7 -35.87 -35.49 -33.13
C ASP A 7 -34.35 -35.52 -32.92
N THR A 8 -33.68 -36.50 -33.52
CA THR A 8 -32.22 -36.62 -33.43
C THR A 8 -31.63 -35.65 -34.43
N GLU A 9 -31.22 -34.48 -33.93
CA GLU A 9 -30.53 -33.45 -34.72
C GLU A 9 -29.43 -34.12 -35.55
N ALA A 10 -29.50 -33.96 -36.88
CA ALA A 10 -28.55 -34.59 -37.79
C ALA A 10 -27.10 -34.24 -37.38
N PRO A 11 -26.14 -35.19 -37.49
CA PRO A 11 -24.77 -34.95 -37.06
C PRO A 11 -24.24 -33.67 -37.70
N ARG A 12 -23.84 -32.70 -36.86
CA ARG A 12 -23.27 -31.46 -37.37
C ARG A 12 -22.00 -31.80 -38.16
N PRO A 13 -21.82 -31.23 -39.37
CA PRO A 13 -20.64 -31.50 -40.18
C PRO A 13 -19.39 -31.13 -39.38
N ALA A 14 -18.36 -31.98 -39.48
CA ALA A 14 -17.10 -31.75 -38.81
C ALA A 14 -16.54 -30.36 -39.17
N PRO A 15 -15.95 -29.63 -38.21
CA PRO A 15 -15.39 -28.32 -38.47
C PRO A 15 -14.35 -28.40 -39.60
N LYS A 16 -14.46 -27.50 -40.58
CA LYS A 16 -13.59 -27.46 -41.77
C LYS A 16 -12.17 -26.92 -41.47
N TYR A 17 -11.94 -26.45 -40.26
CA TYR A 17 -10.70 -25.79 -39.85
C TYR A 17 -10.17 -26.44 -38.58
N GLN A 18 -8.85 -26.61 -38.53
CA GLN A 18 -8.12 -27.06 -37.35
C GLN A 18 -7.45 -25.85 -36.69
N ASP A 19 -7.41 -25.86 -35.36
CA ASP A 19 -6.70 -24.86 -34.60
C ASP A 19 -5.21 -24.88 -34.95
N VAL A 20 -4.63 -23.69 -35.06
CA VAL A 20 -3.20 -23.54 -35.31
C VAL A 20 -2.45 -23.94 -34.04
N SER A 21 -1.44 -24.79 -34.20
CA SER A 21 -0.60 -25.21 -33.08
C SER A 21 0.06 -23.99 -32.41
N SER A 22 -0.11 -23.87 -31.10
CA SER A 22 0.52 -22.82 -30.30
C SER A 22 1.06 -23.40 -29.00
N GLU A 23 2.17 -22.82 -28.53
CA GLU A 23 2.71 -23.15 -27.22
C GLU A 23 1.87 -22.50 -26.12
N LYS A 24 1.64 -23.24 -25.03
CA LYS A 24 0.95 -22.68 -23.87
C LYS A 24 1.89 -21.70 -23.15
N PRO A 25 1.51 -20.42 -22.99
CA PRO A 25 2.33 -19.47 -22.27
C PRO A 25 2.50 -19.90 -20.81
N GLN A 26 3.72 -19.82 -20.29
CA GLN A 26 3.96 -19.95 -18.85
C GLN A 26 3.62 -18.62 -18.17
N ALA A 27 2.65 -18.64 -17.26
CA ALA A 27 2.33 -17.46 -16.46
C ALA A 27 3.42 -17.23 -15.39
N GLN A 28 4.02 -16.05 -15.39
CA GLN A 28 4.93 -15.61 -14.34
C GLN A 28 4.13 -15.28 -13.08
N LYS A 29 4.63 -15.69 -11.92
CA LYS A 29 3.86 -15.84 -10.67
C LYS A 29 3.80 -14.57 -9.81
N ASP A 30 4.02 -13.40 -10.40
CA ASP A 30 3.76 -12.15 -9.69
C ASP A 30 2.25 -11.96 -9.68
N GLN A 31 1.66 -12.05 -8.48
CA GLN A 31 0.22 -11.95 -8.31
C GLN A 31 -0.21 -10.49 -8.51
N GLY A 32 -0.36 -10.08 -9.77
CA GLY A 32 -0.89 -8.78 -10.14
C GLY A 32 -2.13 -8.42 -9.32
N GLY A 33 -2.27 -7.14 -8.97
CA GLY A 33 -3.32 -6.66 -8.09
C GLY A 33 -3.57 -5.18 -8.28
N TYR A 34 -4.72 -4.73 -7.78
CA TYR A 34 -5.05 -3.31 -7.78
C TYR A 34 -4.25 -2.53 -6.73
N GLY A 35 -3.55 -3.19 -5.82
CA GLY A 35 -2.79 -2.55 -4.78
C GLY A 35 -2.52 -3.48 -3.62
N PHE A 36 -1.73 -3.01 -2.67
CA PHE A 36 -1.41 -3.73 -1.45
C PHE A 36 -1.35 -2.75 -0.28
N ALA A 37 -1.69 -3.24 0.91
CA ALA A 37 -1.51 -2.54 2.17
C ALA A 37 -0.73 -3.41 3.15
N MET A 38 0.06 -2.80 4.02
CA MET A 38 0.82 -3.47 5.07
C MET A 38 0.60 -2.76 6.38
N ARG A 39 0.10 -3.49 7.38
CA ARG A 39 -0.14 -2.94 8.71
C ARG A 39 1.19 -2.69 9.42
N PHE A 40 1.29 -1.57 10.14
CA PHE A 40 2.48 -1.21 10.90
C PHE A 40 2.79 -2.25 11.97
N LYS A 41 4.08 -2.58 12.12
CA LYS A 41 4.53 -3.50 13.15
C LYS A 41 4.57 -2.77 14.48
N ARG A 42 3.93 -3.36 15.49
CA ARG A 42 4.02 -2.98 16.90
C ARG A 42 4.44 -4.22 17.67
N ARG A 43 5.50 -4.13 18.44
CA ARG A 43 5.95 -5.25 19.28
C ARG A 43 5.31 -5.17 20.66
N ASN A 44 4.91 -6.32 21.20
CA ASN A 44 4.41 -6.41 22.56
C ASN A 44 5.52 -6.09 23.56
N TRP A 45 5.34 -5.08 24.39
CA TRP A 45 6.32 -4.72 25.42
C TRP A 45 5.93 -5.15 26.82
N TYR A 46 4.81 -5.87 26.96
CA TYR A 46 4.36 -6.36 28.26
C TYR A 46 5.43 -7.29 28.89
N PRO A 47 5.88 -7.06 30.14
CA PRO A 47 7.04 -7.74 30.71
C PRO A 47 7.01 -9.29 30.67
N LYS A 48 5.83 -9.90 30.83
CA LYS A 48 5.66 -11.37 30.82
C LYS A 48 5.36 -11.98 29.45
N ASN A 49 5.28 -11.17 28.39
CA ASN A 49 5.01 -11.62 27.01
C ASN A 49 5.67 -10.68 26.00
N LYS A 50 6.91 -10.30 26.29
CA LYS A 50 7.65 -9.30 25.54
C LYS A 50 8.11 -9.90 24.21
N GLU A 51 7.87 -9.18 23.12
CA GLU A 51 8.46 -9.45 21.82
C GLU A 51 9.73 -8.60 21.67
N ASP A 52 10.84 -9.26 21.35
CA ASP A 52 12.12 -8.59 21.06
C ASP A 52 12.15 -8.04 19.65
N HIS A 53 11.44 -8.68 18.72
CA HIS A 53 11.40 -8.31 17.31
C HIS A 53 10.05 -8.68 16.69
N LYS A 54 9.47 -7.74 15.96
CA LYS A 54 8.31 -7.93 15.10
C LYS A 54 8.73 -7.64 13.66
N ALA A 55 9.21 -8.67 12.97
CA ALA A 55 9.67 -8.60 11.60
C ALA A 55 8.54 -8.30 10.60
N LEU A 56 8.91 -7.70 9.47
CA LEU A 56 8.11 -7.67 8.25
C LEU A 56 8.27 -9.00 7.50
N SER A 57 7.25 -9.40 6.77
CA SER A 57 7.24 -10.59 5.94
C SER A 57 6.35 -10.39 4.71
N GLU A 58 6.58 -11.15 3.64
CA GLU A 58 5.74 -11.11 2.44
C GLU A 58 4.26 -11.42 2.73
N ALA A 59 4.00 -12.23 3.76
CA ALA A 59 2.64 -12.57 4.18
C ALA A 59 1.89 -11.41 4.85
N ASP A 60 2.59 -10.32 5.20
CA ASP A 60 1.96 -9.12 5.78
C ASP A 60 1.31 -8.21 4.73
N TRP A 61 1.58 -8.45 3.44
CA TRP A 61 0.93 -7.73 2.37
C TRP A 61 -0.52 -8.20 2.20
N GLU A 62 -1.45 -7.28 2.44
CA GLU A 62 -2.87 -7.46 2.19
C GLU A 62 -3.21 -6.93 0.80
N LYS A 63 -3.72 -7.82 -0.07
CA LYS A 63 -4.13 -7.44 -1.43
C LYS A 63 -5.37 -6.56 -1.40
N LEU A 64 -5.33 -5.45 -2.14
CA LEU A 64 -6.45 -4.52 -2.29
C LEU A 64 -7.27 -4.84 -3.55
N GLY A 65 -8.59 -4.71 -3.42
CA GLY A 65 -9.54 -4.98 -4.50
C GLY A 65 -9.64 -3.85 -5.52
N ALA A 66 -10.37 -4.14 -6.61
CA ALA A 66 -10.75 -3.16 -7.62
C ALA A 66 -11.55 -1.98 -7.01
N GLY A 67 -11.59 -0.85 -7.72
CA GLY A 67 -12.35 0.34 -7.32
C GLY A 67 -11.48 1.58 -7.25
N LYS A 68 -12.01 2.67 -6.67
CA LYS A 68 -11.29 3.94 -6.62
C LYS A 68 -10.00 3.84 -5.79
N PRO A 69 -8.92 4.55 -6.14
CA PRO A 69 -7.65 4.49 -5.44
C PRO A 69 -7.70 4.85 -3.94
N ASP A 70 -8.65 5.67 -3.52
CA ASP A 70 -8.83 6.15 -2.14
C ASP A 70 -9.88 5.37 -1.33
N GLU A 71 -10.52 4.36 -1.93
CA GLU A 71 -11.56 3.55 -1.31
C GLU A 71 -11.07 2.10 -1.12
N PHE A 72 -10.79 1.71 0.13
CA PHE A 72 -10.41 0.34 0.50
C PHE A 72 -10.66 0.03 1.99
N PRO A 73 -10.89 -1.24 2.37
CA PRO A 73 -11.30 -1.63 3.72
C PRO A 73 -10.35 -1.17 4.84
N GLN A 74 -9.03 -1.28 4.64
CA GLN A 74 -8.02 -0.92 5.62
C GLN A 74 -8.04 0.59 5.91
N ARG A 75 -8.35 1.43 4.92
CA ARG A 75 -8.56 2.86 5.14
C ARG A 75 -9.75 3.10 6.06
N ASN A 76 -10.88 2.44 5.76
CA ASN A 76 -12.10 2.56 6.56
C ASN A 76 -11.89 2.07 8.00
N GLU A 77 -11.09 1.02 8.20
CA GLU A 77 -10.69 0.56 9.54
C GLU A 77 -10.06 1.70 10.35
N ILE A 78 -9.06 2.40 9.79
CA ILE A 78 -8.37 3.49 10.50
C ILE A 78 -9.24 4.72 10.69
N LEU A 79 -10.10 5.04 9.72
CA LEU A 79 -11.06 6.15 9.84
C LEU A 79 -12.06 5.91 10.97
N ASN A 80 -12.53 4.68 11.13
CA ASN A 80 -13.52 4.30 12.14
C ASN A 80 -12.93 4.14 13.55
N MET A 81 -11.61 4.14 13.72
CA MET A 81 -10.98 4.15 15.04
C MET A 81 -11.29 5.46 15.78
N THR A 82 -11.66 5.35 17.06
CA THR A 82 -11.88 6.49 17.96
C THR A 82 -10.60 6.92 18.67
N ASP A 83 -9.69 5.98 18.90
CA ASP A 83 -8.45 6.23 19.62
C ASP A 83 -7.38 6.84 18.71
N GLY A 84 -6.60 7.77 19.26
CA GLY A 84 -5.48 8.39 18.58
C GLY A 84 -5.85 9.45 17.54
N ILE A 85 -4.83 10.15 17.07
CA ILE A 85 -4.95 11.28 16.13
C ILE A 85 -4.76 10.76 14.70
N LEU A 86 -5.73 11.01 13.83
CA LEU A 86 -5.67 10.61 12.42
C LEU A 86 -4.55 11.37 11.69
N SER A 87 -3.74 10.63 10.93
CA SER A 87 -2.73 11.17 10.03
C SER A 87 -2.74 10.35 8.74
N GLU A 88 -2.82 11.01 7.60
CA GLU A 88 -2.75 10.38 6.28
C GLU A 88 -1.94 11.23 5.30
N SER A 89 -1.29 10.57 4.33
CA SER A 89 -0.57 11.23 3.23
C SER A 89 -1.48 11.61 2.05
N LEU A 90 -2.70 11.05 2.00
CA LEU A 90 -3.68 11.13 0.90
C LEU A 90 -4.28 12.50 0.61
N GLN A 91 -3.94 13.56 1.37
CA GLN A 91 -4.58 14.86 1.20
C GLN A 91 -4.31 15.40 -0.21
N LEU A 92 -5.39 15.64 -0.96
CA LEU A 92 -5.36 16.08 -2.36
C LEU A 92 -4.92 17.56 -2.46
N GLY A 93 -4.30 17.90 -3.58
CA GLY A 93 -3.94 19.29 -3.92
C GLY A 93 -2.75 19.83 -3.11
N GLU A 94 -2.66 21.16 -3.00
CA GLU A 94 -1.53 21.82 -2.33
C GLU A 94 -1.45 21.58 -0.81
N GLY A 95 -2.47 20.95 -0.21
CA GLY A 95 -2.50 20.57 1.21
C GLY A 95 -1.89 19.20 1.53
N GLY A 96 -1.45 18.44 0.52
CA GLY A 96 -0.83 17.12 0.69
C GLY A 96 0.50 17.14 1.44
N LYS A 97 0.73 16.16 2.32
CA LYS A 97 1.96 16.00 3.11
C LYS A 97 3.17 15.53 2.30
N SER A 98 2.94 14.86 1.17
CA SER A 98 3.95 14.39 0.24
C SER A 98 3.52 14.75 -1.18
N ARG A 99 4.36 15.49 -1.92
CA ARG A 99 4.06 15.94 -3.28
C ARG A 99 5.31 16.37 -4.04
N VAL A 100 5.25 16.26 -5.37
CA VAL A 100 6.24 16.79 -6.29
C VAL A 100 5.61 17.94 -7.08
N GLU A 101 6.32 19.06 -7.23
CA GLU A 101 5.85 20.20 -8.00
C GLU A 101 5.50 19.80 -9.44
N GLY A 102 4.28 20.16 -9.88
CA GLY A 102 3.78 19.78 -11.20
C GLY A 102 3.27 18.33 -11.31
N TYR A 103 3.46 17.49 -10.29
CA TYR A 103 3.04 16.08 -10.26
C TYR A 103 2.21 15.79 -9.00
N THR A 104 1.07 16.48 -8.86
CA THR A 104 0.20 16.38 -7.66
C THR A 104 -1.20 15.86 -7.94
N ASP A 105 -1.67 15.93 -9.19
CA ASP A 105 -3.01 15.47 -9.59
C ASP A 105 -2.99 14.00 -10.01
N PHE A 106 -2.64 13.11 -9.08
CA PHE A 106 -2.72 11.68 -9.36
C PHE A 106 -4.18 11.30 -9.59
N GLN A 107 -4.51 10.59 -10.67
CA GLN A 107 -5.89 10.18 -10.95
C GLN A 107 -6.11 8.67 -10.76
N TYR A 108 -5.15 7.86 -11.22
CA TYR A 108 -5.29 6.42 -11.26
C TYR A 108 -4.60 5.69 -10.11
N VAL A 109 -3.66 6.33 -9.41
CA VAL A 109 -2.89 5.70 -8.32
C VAL A 109 -2.91 6.58 -7.08
N ARG A 110 -2.98 5.97 -5.91
CA ARG A 110 -2.74 6.58 -4.61
C ARG A 110 -1.75 5.72 -3.84
N SER A 111 -0.87 6.36 -3.09
CA SER A 111 0.10 5.68 -2.23
C SER A 111 0.38 6.49 -0.97
N GLY A 112 0.95 5.80 0.00
CA GLY A 112 1.53 6.37 1.20
C GLY A 112 0.96 5.72 2.44
N TYR A 113 0.53 6.49 3.43
CA TYR A 113 0.13 5.96 4.73
C TYR A 113 -1.19 6.54 5.24
N ILE A 114 -1.84 5.76 6.10
CA ILE A 114 -2.95 6.21 6.94
C ILE A 114 -2.84 5.52 8.31
N TYR A 115 -2.89 6.30 9.40
CA TYR A 115 -2.76 5.77 10.75
C TYR A 115 -3.40 6.65 11.82
N ARG A 116 -3.62 6.06 12.99
CA ARG A 116 -3.95 6.77 14.24
C ARG A 116 -2.72 6.82 15.13
N ASN A 117 -2.17 8.01 15.35
CA ASN A 117 -1.07 8.19 16.29
C ASN A 117 -1.57 8.06 17.73
N GLY A 118 -0.86 7.27 18.55
CA GLY A 118 -1.23 7.06 19.95
C GLY A 118 -2.41 6.10 20.18
N ALA A 119 -2.80 5.31 19.18
CA ALA A 119 -3.78 4.22 19.31
C ALA A 119 -3.18 3.00 20.04
N ASN A 120 -2.75 3.23 21.28
CA ASN A 120 -2.13 2.22 22.14
C ASN A 120 -3.14 1.14 22.52
N LYS A 121 -2.71 -0.13 22.54
CA LYS A 121 -3.53 -1.27 22.96
C LYS A 121 -2.92 -1.91 24.19
N ILE A 122 -3.55 -1.71 25.35
CA ILE A 122 -3.14 -2.30 26.63
C ILE A 122 -4.24 -3.24 27.13
N ASP A 123 -3.93 -4.52 27.28
CA ASP A 123 -4.80 -5.54 27.87
C ASP A 123 -3.94 -6.38 28.82
N PHE A 124 -3.97 -6.02 30.12
CA PHE A 124 -3.18 -6.68 31.15
C PHE A 124 -3.53 -8.16 31.34
N PRO A 125 -4.82 -8.57 31.41
CA PRO A 125 -5.20 -9.98 31.48
C PRO A 125 -4.63 -10.81 30.33
N LYS A 126 -4.65 -10.28 29.11
CA LYS A 126 -4.06 -10.95 27.93
C LYS A 126 -2.56 -10.72 27.77
N LYS A 127 -1.92 -9.97 28.68
CA LYS A 127 -0.50 -9.63 28.65
C LYS A 127 -0.11 -8.94 27.34
N ILE A 128 -0.95 -8.03 26.84
CA ILE A 128 -0.72 -7.24 25.63
C ILE A 128 -0.46 -5.80 26.03
N ALA A 129 0.64 -5.24 25.52
CA ALA A 129 0.94 -3.83 25.57
C ALA A 129 1.60 -3.41 24.26
N LEU A 130 0.84 -2.76 23.39
CA LEU A 130 1.28 -2.22 22.10
C LEU A 130 1.18 -0.70 22.18
N SER A 131 2.24 0.00 21.78
CA SER A 131 2.28 1.45 21.77
C SER A 131 2.65 2.02 20.41
N GLY A 132 2.28 3.28 20.19
CA GLY A 132 2.59 4.00 18.97
C GLY A 132 1.45 3.92 17.93
N PRO A 133 1.74 4.38 16.70
CA PRO A 133 0.77 4.44 15.62
C PRO A 133 0.24 3.06 15.21
N ASP A 134 -1.07 2.99 14.95
CA ASP A 134 -1.73 1.84 14.30
C ASP A 134 -2.30 2.29 12.95
N GLY A 135 -1.93 1.59 11.89
CA GLY A 135 -2.16 2.05 10.54
C GLY A 135 -1.55 1.17 9.47
N TYR A 136 -1.60 1.68 8.25
CA TYR A 136 -1.20 0.97 7.05
C TYR A 136 -0.30 1.85 6.18
N LEU A 137 0.76 1.24 5.63
CA LEU A 137 1.43 1.68 4.41
C LEU A 137 0.66 1.04 3.24
N PHE A 138 0.41 1.76 2.15
CA PHE A 138 -0.33 1.21 1.03
C PHE A 138 0.04 1.85 -0.31
N TYR A 139 -0.30 1.15 -1.38
CA TYR A 139 -0.54 1.74 -2.68
C TYR A 139 -1.75 1.06 -3.32
N LYS A 140 -2.55 1.83 -4.07
CA LYS A 140 -3.73 1.34 -4.77
C LYS A 140 -3.92 2.10 -6.09
N GLY A 141 -4.03 1.33 -7.15
CA GLY A 141 -4.39 1.77 -8.48
C GLY A 141 -5.85 1.47 -8.85
N SER A 142 -6.31 2.13 -9.89
CA SER A 142 -7.50 1.81 -10.67
C SER A 142 -7.11 1.72 -12.14
N ASN A 143 -7.96 1.06 -12.93
CA ASN A 143 -7.84 0.98 -14.40
C ASN A 143 -6.42 0.59 -14.88
N PRO A 144 -5.96 -0.66 -14.62
CA PRO A 144 -4.68 -1.14 -15.11
C PRO A 144 -4.53 -0.87 -16.62
N SER A 145 -3.39 -0.30 -17.02
CA SER A 145 -3.13 0.15 -18.38
C SER A 145 -3.33 -0.98 -19.40
N GLN A 146 -4.12 -0.71 -20.44
CA GLN A 146 -4.33 -1.63 -21.58
C GLN A 146 -3.48 -1.24 -22.80
N ALA A 147 -2.80 -0.11 -22.73
CA ALA A 147 -1.85 0.37 -23.72
C ALA A 147 -0.68 1.06 -23.01
N LEU A 148 0.51 0.96 -23.58
CA LEU A 148 1.72 1.58 -23.07
C LEU A 148 2.29 2.57 -24.13
N PRO A 149 3.00 3.63 -23.70
CA PRO A 149 3.69 4.53 -24.61
C PRO A 149 4.78 3.82 -25.43
N MET A 150 5.30 4.50 -26.44
CA MET A 150 6.50 4.09 -27.18
C MET A 150 7.67 4.97 -26.75
N GLY A 151 8.83 4.37 -26.45
CA GLY A 151 10.06 5.07 -26.11
C GLY A 151 10.14 5.52 -24.65
N LYS A 152 10.99 6.51 -24.39
CA LYS A 152 11.34 6.95 -23.02
C LYS A 152 10.38 7.98 -22.46
N VAL A 153 9.91 7.74 -21.23
CA VAL A 153 9.01 8.65 -20.51
C VAL A 153 9.49 8.84 -19.06
N GLY A 154 9.52 10.10 -18.61
CA GLY A 154 9.80 10.45 -17.22
C GLY A 154 8.53 10.48 -16.36
N TYR A 155 8.58 9.83 -15.19
CA TYR A 155 7.53 9.85 -14.18
C TYR A 155 8.08 10.39 -12.87
N LYS A 156 7.30 11.22 -12.18
CA LYS A 156 7.61 11.67 -10.82
C LYS A 156 6.47 11.36 -9.87
N GLY A 157 6.82 11.17 -8.61
CA GLY A 157 5.85 10.94 -7.57
C GLY A 157 6.47 10.93 -6.18
N THR A 158 5.89 10.12 -5.31
CA THR A 158 6.33 10.00 -3.92
C THR A 158 6.59 8.55 -3.57
N TRP A 159 7.29 8.33 -2.46
CA TRP A 159 7.44 7.01 -1.87
C TRP A 159 7.33 7.10 -0.36
N ASP A 160 7.02 5.99 0.28
CA ASP A 160 6.82 5.90 1.72
C ASP A 160 7.31 4.54 2.21
N TYR A 161 7.61 4.45 3.51
CA TYR A 161 8.15 3.24 4.10
C TYR A 161 7.63 3.00 5.52
N VAL A 162 7.67 1.74 5.93
CA VAL A 162 7.58 1.31 7.33
C VAL A 162 8.64 0.25 7.58
N THR A 163 9.29 0.30 8.74
CA THR A 163 10.26 -0.73 9.16
C THR A 163 9.60 -1.82 10.01
N ASP A 164 10.38 -2.85 10.32
CA ASP A 164 10.09 -3.73 11.45
C ASP A 164 10.22 -2.98 12.79
N ALA A 165 9.82 -3.64 13.89
CA ALA A 165 9.98 -3.11 15.24
C ALA A 165 10.88 -4.04 16.05
N LYS A 166 12.08 -3.59 16.45
CA LYS A 166 13.05 -4.39 17.20
C LYS A 166 13.56 -3.65 18.42
N MET A 167 13.58 -4.34 19.56
CA MET A 167 14.04 -3.75 20.81
C MET A 167 15.46 -3.19 20.70
N GLY A 168 15.62 -1.96 21.15
CA GLY A 168 16.89 -1.23 21.12
C GLY A 168 17.28 -0.71 19.74
N GLN A 169 16.52 -1.02 18.68
CA GLN A 169 16.76 -0.47 17.35
C GLN A 169 16.47 1.03 17.36
N LYS A 170 17.39 1.78 16.73
CA LYS A 170 17.30 3.22 16.57
C LYS A 170 17.78 3.56 15.18
N PHE A 171 17.12 4.53 14.56
CA PHE A 171 17.53 5.03 13.26
C PHE A 171 17.85 6.51 13.41
N SER A 172 19.13 6.86 13.60
CA SER A 172 19.54 8.24 13.91
C SER A 172 19.02 9.29 12.92
N GLN A 173 18.82 8.91 11.66
CA GLN A 173 18.31 9.78 10.59
C GLN A 173 16.80 9.63 10.35
N LEU A 174 16.23 8.45 10.65
CA LEU A 174 14.83 8.15 10.29
C LEU A 174 13.87 8.37 11.45
N ALA A 175 14.22 7.94 12.66
CA ALA A 175 13.35 8.08 13.82
C ALA A 175 14.05 7.77 15.16
N GLY A 176 13.64 8.47 16.22
CA GLY A 176 14.04 8.19 17.60
C GLY A 176 13.07 7.26 18.33
N PHE A 177 13.49 6.72 19.48
CA PHE A 177 12.58 5.99 20.36
C PHE A 177 11.31 6.84 20.62
N PRO A 178 10.09 6.27 20.49
CA PRO A 178 9.78 4.85 20.43
C PRO A 178 9.74 4.20 19.05
N ALA A 179 9.94 4.93 17.96
CA ALA A 179 9.98 4.39 16.60
C ALA A 179 11.23 3.54 16.34
N GLY A 180 11.10 2.51 15.52
CA GLY A 180 12.07 1.43 15.32
C GLY A 180 12.11 0.44 16.50
N ASP A 181 11.80 0.88 17.71
CA ASP A 181 11.76 0.03 18.90
C ASP A 181 10.36 -0.53 19.17
N ARG A 182 9.40 0.28 19.63
CA ARG A 182 8.06 -0.18 20.05
C ARG A 182 7.17 -0.47 18.86
N TYR A 183 7.37 0.30 17.80
CA TYR A 183 6.71 0.19 16.52
C TYR A 183 7.69 0.49 15.40
N GLY A 184 7.36 0.10 14.17
CA GLY A 184 8.22 0.35 13.01
C GLY A 184 8.39 1.85 12.75
N ALA A 185 9.61 2.28 12.41
CA ALA A 185 9.83 3.65 11.96
C ALA A 185 9.07 3.90 10.66
N LEU A 186 8.48 5.09 10.54
CA LEU A 186 7.60 5.46 9.44
C LEU A 186 8.17 6.62 8.65
N SER A 187 8.00 6.61 7.33
CA SER A 187 8.22 7.80 6.48
C SER A 187 7.35 8.98 6.88
N ALA A 188 6.34 8.82 7.74
CA ALA A 188 5.52 9.89 8.28
C ALA A 188 6.21 10.68 9.41
N GLU A 189 7.17 10.06 10.11
CA GLU A 189 7.78 10.59 11.34
C GLU A 189 9.25 10.99 11.14
N GLU A 190 9.79 10.85 9.94
CA GLU A 190 11.16 11.23 9.62
C GLU A 190 11.37 12.74 9.76
N ALA A 191 12.25 13.14 10.68
CA ALA A 191 12.39 14.50 11.18
C ALA A 191 12.87 15.50 10.13
N ASP A 192 13.76 15.07 9.23
CA ASP A 192 14.42 15.95 8.25
C ASP A 192 13.62 16.08 6.94
N VAL A 193 12.42 15.51 6.88
CA VAL A 193 11.56 15.56 5.70
C VAL A 193 10.52 16.67 5.84
N LEU A 194 10.60 17.66 4.95
CA LEU A 194 9.66 18.77 4.89
C LEU A 194 8.31 18.30 4.32
N ARG A 195 7.25 18.35 5.12
CA ARG A 195 5.89 17.89 4.71
C ARG A 195 4.85 19.00 4.66
N ASN A 196 5.23 20.23 4.98
CA ASN A 196 4.31 21.35 5.01
C ASN A 196 4.89 22.55 4.28
N LYS A 197 4.11 23.10 3.34
CA LYS A 197 4.47 24.32 2.59
C LYS A 197 4.75 25.51 3.50
N SER A 198 4.06 25.61 4.64
CA SER A 198 4.25 26.73 5.58
C SER A 198 5.63 26.73 6.26
N GLU A 199 6.32 25.60 6.28
CA GLU A 199 7.65 25.44 6.88
C GLU A 199 8.78 25.52 5.84
N ALA A 200 8.42 25.70 4.57
CA ALA A 200 9.36 25.71 3.45
C ALA A 200 10.18 26.99 3.37
N ARG A 201 11.46 26.86 2.98
CA ARG A 201 12.26 28.00 2.54
C ARG A 201 11.80 28.47 1.16
N GLN A 202 12.02 29.75 0.84
CA GLN A 202 11.67 30.32 -0.45
C GLN A 202 12.33 29.53 -1.60
N GLY A 203 11.51 29.04 -2.54
CA GLY A 203 11.97 28.23 -3.68
C GLY A 203 11.95 26.71 -3.46
N GLN A 204 11.58 26.22 -2.28
CA GLN A 204 11.37 24.79 -2.07
C GLN A 204 9.94 24.38 -2.47
N THR A 205 9.85 23.48 -3.43
CA THR A 205 8.58 23.16 -4.12
C THR A 205 8.17 21.69 -4.00
N ASP A 206 9.11 20.81 -3.68
CA ASP A 206 8.90 19.39 -3.40
C ASP A 206 8.81 19.13 -1.89
N PHE A 207 7.91 18.23 -1.50
CA PHE A 207 7.56 17.92 -0.12
C PHE A 207 7.43 16.41 0.10
N GLY A 208 7.80 15.93 1.28
CA GLY A 208 7.84 14.51 1.59
C GLY A 208 9.03 13.82 0.94
N LEU A 209 8.88 12.52 0.72
CA LEU A 209 9.86 11.68 0.06
C LEU A 209 9.44 11.53 -1.41
N THR A 210 10.26 12.04 -2.33
CA THR A 210 9.95 12.11 -3.76
C THR A 210 10.65 11.01 -4.55
N SER A 211 10.04 10.61 -5.67
CA SER A 211 10.54 9.58 -6.57
C SER A 211 10.54 10.10 -8.02
N GLU A 212 11.54 9.67 -8.79
CA GLU A 212 11.69 9.99 -10.21
C GLU A 212 12.15 8.74 -10.96
N PHE A 213 11.46 8.43 -12.05
CA PHE A 213 11.69 7.24 -12.88
C PHE A 213 11.81 7.67 -14.34
N GLU A 214 12.77 7.10 -15.06
CA GLU A 214 12.78 7.09 -16.52
C GLU A 214 12.40 5.66 -16.97
N VAL A 215 11.31 5.53 -17.72
CA VAL A 215 10.83 4.25 -18.24
C VAL A 215 11.10 4.20 -19.73
N ASP A 216 11.83 3.18 -20.17
CA ASP A 216 12.04 2.84 -21.58
C ASP A 216 11.09 1.67 -21.92
N PHE A 217 9.97 1.97 -22.59
CA PHE A 217 8.92 1.01 -22.97
C PHE A 217 9.24 0.26 -24.26
#